data_AF-A0A943B7T2-F1
#
_entry.id   AF-A0A943B7T2-F1
#
_cell.length_a   1.000
_cell.length_b   1.000
_cell.length_c   1.000
_cell.angle_alpha   90.00
_cell.angle_beta   90.00
_cell.angle_gamma   90.00
#
_symmetry.space_group_name_H-M   'P 1'
#
loop_
_entity.id
_entity.type
_entity.pdbx_description
1 polymer ?
#
loop_
_entity_poly.entity_id
_entity_poly.type
_entity_poly.pdbx_seq_one_letter_code
_entity_poly.pdbx_strand_id
1 'polypeptide(L)'
;MERISSLLFCLSLLVYYIPKLFKVKKKVYVKAHMFLGAISVLAMIAAVVLKFGQADFIKYIGFASIMIAIGITGTIMKKNYKLYRVLHIVFTISFFVYLPLAIKFM
;
A
#
# COMPACT_ATOMS: atom_id res chain seq x y z
N MET A 1 -13.89 -4.89 -1.67
CA MET A 1 -12.71 -4.53 -2.49
C MET A 1 -11.53 -4.03 -1.66
N GLU A 2 -11.75 -3.33 -0.54
CA GLU A 2 -10.68 -2.97 0.42
C GLU A 2 -9.86 -4.18 0.92
N ARG A 3 -10.51 -5.31 1.18
CA ARG A 3 -9.85 -6.55 1.61
C ARG A 3 -8.87 -7.05 0.55
N ILE A 4 -9.27 -6.99 -0.73
CA ILE A 4 -8.42 -7.41 -1.86
C ILE A 4 -7.23 -6.46 -1.99
N SER A 5 -7.45 -5.15 -1.96
CA SER A 5 -6.37 -4.17 -1.99
C SER A 5 -5.39 -4.38 -0.82
N SER A 6 -5.91 -4.53 0.40
CA SER A 6 -5.11 -4.74 1.60
C SER A 6 -4.32 -6.05 1.55
N LEU A 7 -4.92 -7.14 1.07
CA LEU A 7 -4.24 -8.43 0.87
C LEU A 7 -3.12 -8.32 -0.17
N LEU A 8 -3.38 -7.68 -1.30
CA LEU A 8 -2.37 -7.46 -2.35
C LEU A 8 -1.23 -6.58 -1.84
N PHE A 9 -1.53 -5.57 -1.02
CA PHE A 9 -0.53 -4.72 -0.41
C PHE A 9 0.34 -5.51 0.60
N CYS A 10 -0.28 -6.30 1.47
CA CYS A 10 0.45 -7.19 2.38
C CYS A 10 1.30 -8.21 1.61
N LEU A 11 0.77 -8.81 0.54
CA LEU A 11 1.51 -9.74 -0.31
C LEU A 11 2.70 -9.07 -0.98
N SER A 12 2.53 -7.84 -1.47
CA SER A 12 3.61 -7.03 -2.02
C SER A 12 4.76 -6.87 -1.03
N LEU A 13 4.47 -6.64 0.26
CA LEU A 13 5.48 -6.54 1.31
C LEU A 13 6.16 -7.89 1.56
N LEU A 14 5.40 -8.98 1.65
CA LEU A 14 5.96 -10.32 1.88
C LEU A 14 6.93 -10.72 0.76
N VAL A 15 6.55 -10.49 -0.51
CA VAL A 15 7.40 -10.79 -1.68
C VAL A 15 8.70 -10.00 -1.67
N TYR A 16 8.73 -8.81 -1.06
CA TYR A 16 9.97 -8.05 -0.88
C TYR A 16 10.77 -8.47 0.34
N TYR A 17 10.13 -8.61 1.51
CA TYR A 17 10.81 -8.80 2.78
C TYR A 17 11.20 -10.25 3.06
N ILE A 18 10.42 -11.25 2.67
CA ILE A 18 10.77 -12.66 2.88
C ILE A 18 12.12 -12.99 2.21
N PRO A 19 12.33 -12.75 0.90
CA PRO A 19 13.62 -13.03 0.27
C PRO A 19 14.77 -12.23 0.90
N LYS A 20 14.47 -11.01 1.37
CA LYS A 20 15.44 -10.14 2.03
C LYS A 20 15.91 -10.70 3.38
N LEU A 21 15.03 -11.39 4.14
CA LEU A 21 15.41 -12.11 5.36
C LEU A 21 16.43 -13.22 5.06
N PHE A 22 16.29 -13.91 3.94
CA PHE A 22 17.24 -14.92 3.44
C PHE A 22 18.44 -14.31 2.68
N LYS A 23 18.66 -12.99 2.78
CA LYS A 23 19.75 -12.25 2.10
C LYS A 23 19.72 -12.35 0.56
N VAL A 24 18.59 -12.75 -0.04
CA VAL A 24 18.43 -12.85 -1.49
C VAL A 24 18.11 -11.46 -2.07
N LYS A 25 19.05 -10.90 -2.85
CA LYS A 25 18.95 -9.54 -3.42
C LYS A 25 18.70 -9.56 -4.93
N LYS A 26 17.62 -10.22 -5.39
CA LYS A 26 17.26 -10.23 -6.82
C LYS A 26 16.36 -9.04 -7.18
N LYS A 27 16.66 -8.38 -8.30
CA LYS A 27 15.82 -7.29 -8.86
C LYS A 27 14.38 -7.73 -9.15
N VAL A 28 14.16 -9.02 -9.39
CA VAL A 28 12.83 -9.61 -9.62
C VAL A 28 11.88 -9.36 -8.45
N TYR A 29 12.34 -9.52 -7.20
CA TYR A 29 11.49 -9.29 -6.02
C TYR A 29 11.10 -7.82 -5.84
N VAL A 30 12.01 -6.90 -6.20
CA VAL A 30 11.70 -5.47 -6.21
C VAL A 30 10.66 -5.14 -7.27
N LYS A 31 10.79 -5.70 -8.48
CA LYS A 31 9.80 -5.55 -9.55
C LYS A 31 8.44 -6.12 -9.15
N ALA A 32 8.41 -7.31 -8.56
CA ALA A 32 7.19 -7.95 -8.08
C ALA A 32 6.50 -7.14 -6.97
N HIS A 33 7.28 -6.60 -6.02
CA HIS A 33 6.79 -5.67 -5.00
C HIS A 33 6.12 -4.45 -5.60
N MET A 34 6.80 -3.77 -6.54
CA MET A 34 6.23 -2.59 -7.21
C MET A 34 4.97 -2.94 -8.00
N PHE A 35 4.95 -4.07 -8.71
CA PHE A 35 3.81 -4.50 -9.50
C PHE A 35 2.59 -4.83 -8.63
N LEU A 36 2.75 -5.68 -7.62
CA LEU A 36 1.69 -6.01 -6.66
C LEU A 36 1.22 -4.78 -5.89
N GLY A 37 2.15 -3.90 -5.51
CA GLY A 37 1.86 -2.63 -4.87
C GLY A 37 1.00 -1.72 -5.76
N ALA A 38 1.34 -1.57 -7.03
CA ALA A 38 0.56 -0.79 -7.97
C ALA A 38 -0.86 -1.34 -8.17
N ILE A 39 -1.02 -2.66 -8.30
CA ILE A 39 -2.35 -3.29 -8.38
C ILE A 39 -3.16 -3.01 -7.11
N SER A 40 -2.52 -3.08 -5.93
CA SER A 40 -3.22 -2.77 -4.67
C SER A 40 -3.74 -1.33 -4.62
N VAL A 41 -2.97 -0.35 -5.13
CA VAL A 41 -3.38 1.05 -5.21
C VAL A 41 -4.54 1.22 -6.19
N LEU A 42 -4.47 0.60 -7.37
CA LEU A 42 -5.56 0.63 -8.35
C LEU A 42 -6.86 0.02 -7.80
N ALA A 43 -6.75 -1.12 -7.09
CA ALA A 43 -7.88 -1.75 -6.44
C ALA A 43 -8.50 -0.86 -5.35
N MET A 44 -7.69 -0.06 -4.64
CA MET A 44 -8.19 0.90 -3.66
C MET A 44 -8.92 2.07 -4.33
N ILE A 45 -8.38 2.61 -5.42
CA ILE A 45 -9.05 3.68 -6.20
C ILE A 45 -10.41 3.18 -6.73
N ALA A 46 -10.45 1.98 -7.29
CA ALA A 46 -11.70 1.36 -7.74
C ALA A 46 -12.70 1.19 -6.58
N ALA A 47 -12.23 0.81 -5.38
CA ALA A 47 -13.07 0.70 -4.20
C ALA A 47 -13.70 2.04 -3.80
N VAL A 48 -12.94 3.14 -3.85
CA VAL A 48 -13.46 4.49 -3.59
C VAL A 48 -14.58 4.85 -4.55
N VAL A 49 -14.36 4.65 -5.86
CA VAL A 49 -15.35 4.96 -6.90
C VAL A 49 -16.65 4.20 -6.67
N LEU A 50 -16.56 2.90 -6.35
CA LEU A 50 -17.73 2.05 -6.12
C LEU A 50 -18.45 2.32 -4.80
N LYS A 51 -17.77 2.96 -3.84
CA LYS A 51 -18.33 3.32 -2.54
C LYS A 51 -18.80 4.77 -2.47
N PHE A 52 -18.70 5.52 -3.56
CA PHE A 52 -19.15 6.90 -3.65
C PHE A 52 -20.63 7.01 -3.25
N GLY A 53 -20.94 7.91 -2.31
CA GLY A 53 -22.30 8.13 -1.81
C GLY A 53 -22.80 7.13 -0.75
N GLN A 54 -21.99 6.15 -0.33
CA GLN A 54 -22.35 5.22 0.76
C GLN A 54 -21.91 5.77 2.13
N ALA A 55 -22.59 5.34 3.20
CA ALA A 55 -22.29 5.79 4.57
C ALA A 55 -20.82 5.56 5.00
N ASP A 56 -20.18 4.51 4.48
CA ASP A 56 -18.79 4.17 4.79
C ASP A 56 -17.75 4.89 3.92
N PHE A 57 -18.17 5.72 2.96
CA PHE A 57 -17.29 6.34 1.95
C PHE A 57 -16.08 7.08 2.55
N ILE A 58 -16.27 7.79 3.67
CA ILE A 58 -15.21 8.54 4.36
C ILE A 58 -14.04 7.63 4.77
N LYS A 59 -14.33 6.39 5.18
CA LYS A 59 -13.29 5.40 5.57
C LYS A 59 -12.43 5.02 4.36
N TYR A 60 -13.05 4.86 3.19
CA TYR A 60 -12.34 4.53 1.94
C TYR A 60 -11.48 5.68 1.44
N ILE A 61 -11.89 6.94 1.64
CA ILE A 61 -11.05 8.09 1.32
C ILE A 61 -9.77 8.08 2.15
N GLY A 62 -9.88 7.83 3.46
CA GLY A 62 -8.72 7.72 4.36
C GLY A 62 -7.73 6.67 3.89
N PHE A 63 -8.20 5.44 3.64
CA PHE A 63 -7.34 4.38 3.10
C PHE A 63 -6.73 4.71 1.74
N ALA A 64 -7.51 5.26 0.81
CA ALA A 64 -7.03 5.59 -0.52
C ALA A 64 -5.94 6.65 -0.48
N SER A 65 -6.08 7.67 0.36
CA SER A 65 -5.04 8.69 0.53
C SER A 65 -3.71 8.10 1.01
N ILE A 66 -3.73 7.18 1.98
CA ILE A 66 -2.54 6.48 2.45
C ILE A 66 -1.93 5.63 1.33
N MET A 67 -2.75 4.85 0.63
CA MET A 67 -2.30 3.98 -0.46
C MET A 67 -1.68 4.77 -1.62
N ILE A 68 -2.29 5.90 -2.00
CA ILE A 68 -1.75 6.81 -3.02
C ILE A 68 -0.42 7.41 -2.55
N ALA A 69 -0.31 7.84 -1.29
CA ALA A 69 0.94 8.37 -0.74
C ALA A 69 2.07 7.32 -0.77
N ILE A 70 1.78 6.05 -0.45
CA ILE A 70 2.73 4.93 -0.57
C ILE A 70 3.15 4.74 -2.04
N GLY A 71 2.20 4.76 -2.98
CA GLY A 71 2.48 4.65 -4.41
C GLY A 71 3.37 5.80 -4.93
N ILE A 72 3.05 7.05 -4.59
CA ILE A 72 3.82 8.23 -4.98
C ILE A 72 5.23 8.15 -4.39
N THR A 73 5.36 7.94 -3.08
CA THR A 73 6.68 7.85 -2.45
C THR A 73 7.54 6.71 -3.01
N GLY A 74 6.93 5.57 -3.36
CA GLY A 74 7.61 4.45 -4.01
C GLY A 74 8.12 4.78 -5.41
N THR A 75 7.36 5.53 -6.21
CA THR A 75 7.73 5.91 -7.58
C THR A 75 8.80 7.00 -7.63
N ILE A 76 8.75 7.99 -6.74
CA ILE A 76 9.70 9.12 -6.73
C ILE A 76 10.94 8.86 -5.87
N MET A 77 11.07 7.67 -5.29
CA MET A 77 12.15 7.32 -4.36
C MET A 77 13.57 7.55 -4.93
N LYS A 78 13.74 7.52 -6.25
CA LYS A 78 15.04 7.81 -6.91
C LYS A 78 15.48 9.27 -6.81
N LYS A 79 14.56 10.24 -6.62
CA LYS A 79 14.90 11.67 -6.55
C LYS A 79 15.63 12.03 -5.25
N ASN A 80 15.18 11.48 -4.12
CA ASN A 80 15.82 11.64 -2.81
C ASN A 80 15.60 10.37 -1.99
N TYR A 81 16.49 9.40 -2.16
CA TYR A 81 16.33 8.05 -1.60
C TYR A 81 16.16 8.05 -0.08
N LYS A 82 16.92 8.88 0.65
CA LYS A 82 16.89 8.89 2.12
C LYS A 82 15.53 9.38 2.63
N LEU A 83 15.04 10.51 2.12
CA LEU A 83 13.77 11.10 2.54
C LEU A 83 12.58 10.22 2.13
N TYR A 84 12.48 9.87 0.84
CA TYR A 84 11.32 9.15 0.33
C TYR A 84 11.25 7.71 0.85
N ARG A 85 12.38 7.07 1.17
CA ARG A 85 12.36 5.78 1.86
C ARG A 85 11.74 5.90 3.25
N VAL A 86 12.10 6.93 4.02
CA VAL A 86 11.51 7.15 5.35
C VAL A 86 10.02 7.42 5.22
N LEU A 87 9.62 8.33 4.33
CA LEU A 87 8.20 8.63 4.09
C LEU A 87 7.41 7.38 3.64
N HIS A 88 7.96 6.58 2.72
CA HIS A 88 7.32 5.35 2.26
C HIS A 88 7.10 4.35 3.40
N ILE A 89 8.09 4.19 4.29
CA ILE A 89 7.97 3.33 5.47
C ILE A 89 6.94 3.90 6.45
N VAL A 90 6.96 5.20 6.73
CA VAL A 90 5.99 5.87 7.62
C VAL A 90 4.57 5.66 7.10
N PHE A 91 4.31 5.91 5.82
CA PHE A 91 2.97 5.66 5.24
C PHE A 91 2.58 4.19 5.26
N THR A 92 3.53 3.27 5.06
CA THR A 92 3.28 1.82 5.19
C THR A 92 2.89 1.45 6.63
N ILE A 93 3.52 2.03 7.64
CA ILE A 93 3.14 1.83 9.04
C ILE A 93 1.75 2.43 9.30
N SER A 94 1.48 3.63 8.80
CA SER A 94 0.15 4.26 8.91
C SER A 94 -0.94 3.39 8.29
N PHE A 95 -0.67 2.70 7.19
CA PHE A 95 -1.60 1.71 6.63
C PHE A 95 -1.94 0.60 7.64
N PHE A 96 -0.95 0.02 8.31
CA PHE A 96 -1.20 -1.03 9.32
C PHE A 96 -1.89 -0.53 10.57
N VAL A 97 -1.70 0.75 10.95
CA VAL A 97 -2.45 1.37 12.05
C VAL A 97 -3.90 1.64 11.66
N TYR A 98 -4.12 2.09 10.43
CA TYR A 98 -5.47 2.38 9.91
C TYR A 98 -6.28 1.11 9.63
N LEU A 99 -5.60 0.02 9.26
CA LEU A 99 -6.23 -1.26 8.93
C LEU A 99 -7.19 -1.82 9.99
N PRO A 100 -6.79 -2.01 11.26
CA PRO A 100 -7.69 -2.50 12.30
C PRO A 100 -8.77 -1.48 12.68
N LEU A 101 -8.48 -0.17 12.58
CA LEU A 101 -9.49 0.86 12.83
C LEU A 101 -10.63 0.74 11.83
N ALA A 102 -10.31 0.66 10.55
CA ALA A 102 -11.33 0.52 9.52
C ALA A 102 -12.08 -0.83 9.58
N ILE A 103 -11.42 -1.91 10.01
CA ILE A 103 -12.07 -3.23 10.20
C ILE A 103 -12.99 -3.22 11.44
N LYS A 104 -12.60 -2.56 12.54
CA LYS A 104 -13.39 -2.53 13.79
C LYS A 104 -14.69 -1.72 13.66
N PHE A 105 -14.76 -0.81 12.69
CA PHE A 105 -15.96 -0.03 12.38
C PHE A 105 -16.74 -0.59 11.17
N MET A 106 -16.49 -1.85 10.74
CA MET A 106 -17.41 -2.62 9.87
C MET A 106 -18.47 -3.31 10.73
#